data_AF-A0A8S4GHY1-F1
#
_entry.id   AF-A0A8S4GHY1-F1
#
_cell.length_a   1.000
_cell.length_b   1.000
_cell.length_c   1.000
_cell.angle_alpha   90.00
_cell.angle_beta   90.00
_cell.angle_gamma   90.00
#
_symmetry.space_group_name_H-M   'P 1'
#
loop_
_entity.id
_entity.type
_entity.pdbx_description
1 polymer ?
#
loop_
_entity_poly.entity_id
_entity_poly.type
_entity_poly.pdbx_seq_one_letter_code
_entity_poly.pdbx_strand_id
1 'polypeptide(L)'
;MRVGMLAVFTGLTLTCGTHGNVRLSDVAPDTLFLDVEESMRARWDDITVGGVAGRGAFGTVYRGKWRGQAVAVKALQPIPGSKQGGKHMAVAVKALQPIPGSKQGGKHMQAAASRWERDPASGACRAYCALRQELGVLRALRHAGVVPLRAVCAAPLALLTPLAPMGALDGVLLQYRSVGSRVGARAGRRLVLQVARAIEYLHASRTVYRDLKSENVLVWAMPTPQEAAAAELSPNPVNVHIKLGDYGISRIAPPSGTKGFGGTEGFMAPEIMRYNGEEEYNEKVDCFSFGMLLYEVLTLRQPFEGHEAVKEAVLDGARPALNARVSVMFVDVDLQ
;
A
#
# COMPACT_ATOMS: atom_id res chain seq x y z
N MET A 1 -5.11 -27.40 2.65
CA MET A 1 -5.00 -25.92 2.53
C MET A 1 -5.88 -25.33 1.42
N ARG A 2 -5.70 -25.64 0.12
CA ARG A 2 -6.51 -25.05 -0.97
C ARG A 2 -8.03 -25.22 -0.82
N VAL A 3 -8.46 -26.43 -0.44
CA VAL A 3 -9.88 -26.74 -0.17
C VAL A 3 -10.42 -25.94 1.01
N GLY A 4 -9.62 -25.74 2.07
CA GLY A 4 -9.99 -24.91 3.22
C GLY A 4 -10.17 -23.43 2.85
N MET A 5 -9.25 -22.86 2.06
CA MET A 5 -9.35 -21.47 1.60
C MET A 5 -10.57 -21.24 0.69
N LEU A 6 -10.88 -22.20 -0.18
CA LEU A 6 -12.10 -22.16 -0.97
C LEU A 6 -13.35 -22.29 -0.09
N ALA A 7 -13.32 -23.14 0.95
CA ALA A 7 -14.42 -23.28 1.89
C ALA A 7 -14.69 -22.00 2.71
N VAL A 8 -13.65 -21.31 3.22
CA VAL A 8 -13.82 -19.97 3.83
C VAL A 8 -14.48 -19.01 2.84
N PHE A 9 -14.00 -19.02 1.60
CA PHE A 9 -14.45 -18.10 0.55
C PHE A 9 -15.91 -18.34 0.13
N THR A 10 -16.32 -19.60 0.01
CA THR A 10 -17.65 -20.00 -0.49
C THR A 10 -18.67 -20.24 0.61
N GLY A 11 -18.26 -20.23 1.88
CA GLY A 11 -19.09 -20.65 3.00
C GLY A 11 -19.46 -22.14 2.97
N LEU A 12 -18.76 -22.96 2.16
CA LEU A 12 -19.04 -24.38 2.03
C LEU A 12 -18.63 -25.15 3.29
N THR A 13 -19.49 -26.07 3.71
CA THR A 13 -19.15 -27.03 4.78
C THR A 13 -18.24 -28.10 4.19
N LEU A 14 -17.12 -28.40 4.87
CA LEU A 14 -16.23 -29.48 4.46
C LEU A 14 -16.83 -30.83 4.87
N THR A 15 -17.00 -31.74 3.91
CA THR A 15 -17.44 -33.11 4.16
C THR A 15 -16.29 -34.09 3.88
N CYS A 16 -15.98 -34.95 4.84
CA CYS A 16 -15.05 -36.07 4.70
C CYS A 16 -15.85 -37.37 4.58
N GLY A 17 -15.50 -38.22 3.60
CA GLY A 17 -16.18 -39.51 3.41
C GLY A 17 -16.11 -40.44 4.64
N THR A 18 -15.13 -40.25 5.52
CA THR A 18 -14.96 -41.03 6.75
C THR A 18 -15.55 -40.34 7.98
N HIS A 19 -15.44 -39.01 8.07
CA HIS A 19 -15.75 -38.26 9.30
C HIS A 19 -17.01 -37.39 9.19
N GLY A 20 -17.73 -37.43 8.07
CA GLY A 20 -18.91 -36.60 7.83
C GLY A 20 -18.56 -35.11 7.75
N ASN A 21 -19.35 -34.25 8.38
CA ASN A 21 -19.10 -32.81 8.41
C ASN A 21 -17.89 -32.51 9.30
N VAL A 22 -16.88 -31.83 8.73
CA VAL A 22 -15.66 -31.45 9.42
C VAL A 22 -15.61 -29.94 9.57
N ARG A 23 -15.35 -29.47 10.80
CA ARG A 23 -15.21 -28.04 11.06
C ARG A 23 -13.89 -27.53 10.52
N LEU A 24 -13.93 -26.40 9.84
CA LEU A 24 -12.72 -25.80 9.27
C LEU A 24 -11.70 -25.38 10.34
N SER A 25 -12.17 -24.99 11.53
CA SER A 25 -11.33 -24.72 12.70
C SER A 25 -10.42 -25.89 13.08
N ASP A 26 -10.86 -27.12 12.82
CA ASP A 26 -10.17 -28.32 13.29
C ASP A 26 -9.12 -28.79 12.27
N VAL A 27 -9.29 -28.43 10.99
CA VAL A 27 -8.42 -28.92 9.88
C VAL A 27 -7.55 -27.81 9.28
N ALA A 28 -8.01 -26.56 9.30
CA ALA A 28 -7.30 -25.41 8.76
C ALA A 28 -7.53 -24.14 9.61
N PRO A 29 -7.16 -24.16 10.90
CA PRO A 29 -7.35 -23.03 11.84
C PRO A 29 -6.68 -21.74 11.38
N ASP A 30 -5.58 -21.84 10.63
CA ASP A 30 -4.85 -20.73 10.04
C ASP A 30 -5.70 -19.97 9.00
N THR A 31 -6.53 -20.67 8.23
CA THR A 31 -7.41 -20.01 7.23
C THR A 31 -8.48 -19.14 7.87
N LEU A 32 -8.74 -19.34 9.17
CA LEU A 32 -9.64 -18.54 10.01
C LEU A 32 -8.89 -17.53 10.91
N PHE A 33 -7.57 -17.41 10.74
CA PHE A 33 -6.68 -16.57 11.56
C PHE A 33 -6.75 -16.90 13.06
N LEU A 34 -6.95 -18.16 13.44
CA LEU A 34 -7.03 -18.54 14.87
C LEU A 34 -5.72 -18.32 15.64
N ASP A 35 -4.60 -18.11 14.94
CA ASP A 35 -3.29 -17.71 15.45
C ASP A 35 -3.14 -16.18 15.70
N VAL A 36 -4.18 -15.39 15.37
CA VAL A 36 -4.28 -13.96 15.67
C VAL A 36 -5.15 -13.77 16.91
N GLU A 37 -4.78 -12.80 17.75
CA GLU A 37 -5.52 -12.45 18.97
C GLU A 37 -7.01 -12.20 18.67
N GLU A 38 -7.89 -12.77 19.50
CA GLU A 38 -9.34 -12.67 19.30
C GLU A 38 -9.86 -11.24 19.21
N SER A 39 -9.25 -10.33 19.98
CA SER A 39 -9.60 -8.91 19.96
C SER A 39 -9.38 -8.24 18.59
N MET A 40 -8.51 -8.82 17.75
CA MET A 40 -8.16 -8.36 16.39
C MET A 40 -8.82 -9.19 15.28
N ARG A 41 -9.63 -10.20 15.60
CA ARG A 41 -10.37 -10.99 14.59
C ARG A 41 -11.75 -10.36 14.37
N ALA A 42 -11.90 -9.62 13.28
CA ALA A 42 -13.16 -8.99 12.92
C ALA A 42 -14.09 -9.97 12.21
N ARG A 43 -15.35 -10.04 12.67
CA ARG A 43 -16.43 -10.69 11.91
C ARG A 43 -16.96 -9.70 10.88
N TRP A 44 -17.28 -10.19 9.69
CA TRP A 44 -17.79 -9.33 8.62
C TRP A 44 -19.08 -8.61 8.99
N ASP A 45 -19.98 -9.30 9.69
CA ASP A 45 -21.26 -8.74 10.16
C ASP A 45 -21.09 -7.54 11.10
N ASP A 46 -19.94 -7.42 11.77
CA ASP A 46 -19.61 -6.30 12.67
C ASP A 46 -18.99 -5.11 11.93
N ILE A 47 -18.78 -5.22 10.61
CA ILE A 47 -18.13 -4.21 9.77
C ILE A 47 -19.20 -3.52 8.92
N THR A 48 -19.41 -2.23 9.17
CA THR A 48 -20.19 -1.39 8.25
C THR A 48 -19.28 -0.93 7.12
N VAL A 49 -19.53 -1.38 5.91
CA VAL A 49 -18.76 -0.98 4.71
C VAL A 49 -19.46 0.17 3.99
N GLY A 50 -18.69 1.19 3.65
CA GLY A 50 -19.12 2.36 2.88
C GLY A 50 -18.53 2.39 1.47
N GLY A 51 -18.39 3.60 0.91
CA GLY A 51 -17.84 3.80 -0.43
C GLY A 51 -16.36 3.40 -0.56
N VAL A 52 -15.93 3.22 -1.80
CA VAL A 52 -14.54 2.95 -2.15
C VAL A 52 -13.67 4.15 -1.76
N ALA A 53 -12.62 3.89 -0.97
CA ALA A 53 -11.60 4.86 -0.59
C ALA A 53 -10.44 4.89 -1.61
N GLY A 54 -10.11 3.75 -2.20
CA GLY A 54 -9.03 3.62 -3.18
C GLY A 54 -9.01 2.24 -3.84
N ARG A 55 -8.35 2.14 -5.00
CA ARG A 55 -8.12 0.88 -5.72
C ARG A 55 -6.63 0.77 -5.99
N GLY A 56 -6.03 -0.36 -5.64
CA GLY A 56 -4.60 -0.59 -5.82
C GLY A 56 -4.31 -1.97 -6.41
N ALA A 57 -3.03 -2.26 -6.61
CA ALA A 57 -2.58 -3.54 -7.17
C ALA A 57 -2.96 -4.76 -6.30
N PHE A 58 -3.28 -4.54 -5.02
CA PHE A 58 -3.54 -5.59 -4.04
C PHE A 58 -5.02 -5.78 -3.69
N GLY A 59 -5.92 -4.98 -4.28
CA GLY A 59 -7.35 -5.06 -4.02
C GLY A 59 -8.02 -3.68 -3.94
N THR A 60 -9.22 -3.65 -3.36
CA THR A 60 -9.98 -2.42 -3.16
C THR A 60 -10.03 -2.08 -1.68
N VAL A 61 -9.81 -0.81 -1.38
CA VAL A 61 -9.92 -0.26 -0.02
C VAL A 61 -11.27 0.44 0.08
N TYR A 62 -12.06 0.05 1.08
CA TYR A 62 -13.35 0.65 1.38
C TYR A 62 -13.25 1.47 2.66
N ARG A 63 -14.00 2.57 2.72
CA ARG A 63 -14.27 3.23 4.00
C ARG A 63 -15.19 2.32 4.80
N GLY A 64 -15.04 2.28 6.11
CA GLY A 64 -15.94 1.50 6.95
C GLY A 64 -15.91 1.92 8.41
N LYS A 65 -16.72 1.22 9.22
CA LYS A 65 -16.71 1.30 10.67
C LYS A 65 -16.63 -0.08 11.27
N TRP A 66 -15.82 -0.24 12.31
CA TRP A 66 -15.73 -1.45 13.11
C TRP A 66 -15.59 -1.06 14.58
N ARG A 67 -16.42 -1.63 15.46
CA ARG A 67 -16.52 -1.24 16.89
C ARG A 67 -16.64 0.28 17.11
N GLY A 68 -17.45 0.94 16.28
CA GLY A 68 -17.66 2.40 16.33
C GLY A 68 -16.52 3.25 15.78
N GLN A 69 -15.36 2.68 15.43
CA GLN A 69 -14.21 3.42 14.91
C GLN A 69 -14.17 3.40 13.38
N ALA A 70 -13.79 4.53 12.77
CA ALA A 70 -13.59 4.62 11.32
C ALA A 70 -12.35 3.81 10.90
N VAL A 71 -12.55 2.92 9.93
CA VAL A 71 -11.50 2.02 9.41
C VAL A 71 -11.45 2.06 7.89
N ALA A 72 -10.27 1.79 7.35
CA ALA A 72 -10.06 1.39 5.98
C ALA A 72 -10.09 -0.14 5.92
N VAL A 73 -10.95 -0.70 5.06
CA VAL A 73 -11.13 -2.13 4.84
C VAL A 73 -10.47 -2.49 3.52
N LYS A 74 -9.24 -3.00 3.56
CA LYS A 74 -8.52 -3.49 2.37
C LYS A 74 -8.98 -4.91 2.09
N ALA A 75 -9.90 -5.06 1.15
CA ALA A 75 -10.40 -6.36 0.74
C ALA A 75 -9.53 -6.91 -0.40
N LEU A 76 -9.01 -8.13 -0.19
CA LEU A 76 -8.21 -8.86 -1.18
C LEU A 76 -9.07 -9.80 -2.01
N GLN A 77 -10.40 -9.66 -1.94
CA GLN A 77 -11.39 -10.44 -2.67
C GLN A 77 -12.58 -9.55 -3.03
N PRO A 78 -13.37 -9.93 -4.06
CA PRO A 78 -14.66 -9.30 -4.31
C PRO A 78 -15.58 -9.41 -3.09
N ILE A 79 -16.24 -8.31 -2.74
CA ILE A 79 -17.21 -8.28 -1.62
C ILE A 79 -18.62 -8.58 -2.19
N PRO A 80 -19.34 -9.59 -1.67
CA PRO A 80 -20.71 -9.87 -2.09
C PRO A 80 -21.65 -8.69 -1.83
N GLY A 81 -22.52 -8.34 -2.79
CA GLY A 81 -23.60 -7.36 -2.58
C GLY A 81 -23.20 -5.89 -2.71
N SER A 82 -21.96 -5.55 -3.08
CA SER A 82 -21.59 -4.17 -3.41
C SER A 82 -22.29 -3.72 -4.70
N LYS A 83 -23.48 -3.12 -4.59
CA LYS A 83 -24.17 -2.49 -5.72
C LYS A 83 -23.34 -1.29 -6.21
N GLN A 84 -22.75 -1.40 -7.39
CA GLN A 84 -22.45 -0.24 -8.24
C GLN A 84 -22.90 -0.58 -9.67
N GLY A 85 -23.66 0.34 -10.27
CA GLY A 85 -24.42 0.13 -11.49
C GLY A 85 -23.59 -0.24 -12.72
N GLY A 86 -24.21 -1.03 -13.60
CA GLY A 86 -23.75 -1.30 -14.96
C GLY A 86 -22.74 -2.44 -15.09
N LYS A 87 -23.27 -3.66 -15.32
CA LYS A 87 -22.56 -4.88 -15.79
C LYS A 87 -21.32 -5.31 -14.98
N HIS A 88 -21.49 -6.40 -14.23
CA HIS A 88 -20.45 -7.35 -13.78
C HIS A 88 -19.00 -6.94 -14.06
N MET A 89 -18.22 -6.54 -13.05
CA MET A 89 -16.76 -6.73 -13.08
C MET A 89 -16.16 -6.94 -11.70
N ALA A 90 -15.45 -8.06 -11.59
CA ALA A 90 -14.67 -8.52 -10.45
C ALA A 90 -13.44 -7.63 -10.21
N VAL A 91 -13.15 -7.37 -8.93
CA VAL A 91 -11.95 -6.67 -8.51
C VAL A 91 -10.77 -7.63 -8.60
N ALA A 92 -9.75 -7.24 -9.37
CA ALA A 92 -8.55 -8.01 -9.64
C ALA A 92 -7.67 -8.18 -8.38
N VAL A 93 -7.26 -9.43 -8.11
CA VAL A 93 -6.20 -9.78 -7.14
C VAL A 93 -4.91 -10.03 -7.92
N LYS A 94 -3.84 -9.33 -7.53
CA LYS A 94 -2.51 -9.24 -8.14
C LYS A 94 -2.00 -10.51 -8.86
N ALA A 95 -1.49 -10.32 -10.08
CA ALA A 95 -0.53 -11.23 -10.71
C ALA A 95 0.88 -10.92 -10.14
N LEU A 96 1.53 -11.92 -9.54
CA LEU A 96 2.92 -11.83 -9.12
C LEU A 96 3.81 -12.30 -10.30
N GLN A 97 4.66 -11.38 -10.79
CA GLN A 97 5.78 -11.48 -11.75
C GLN A 97 5.48 -11.34 -13.27
N PRO A 98 6.51 -10.97 -14.06
CA PRO A 98 6.93 -9.60 -14.43
C PRO A 98 6.31 -9.15 -15.77
N ILE A 99 6.25 -7.85 -16.04
CA ILE A 99 5.79 -7.31 -17.34
C ILE A 99 7.00 -6.87 -18.17
N PRO A 100 7.34 -7.53 -19.28
CA PRO A 100 8.09 -6.90 -20.34
C PRO A 100 7.12 -6.09 -21.22
N GLY A 101 7.21 -4.76 -21.14
CA GLY A 101 6.77 -3.81 -22.17
C GLY A 101 5.30 -3.83 -22.63
N SER A 102 4.33 -3.40 -21.81
CA SER A 102 3.02 -3.02 -22.38
C SER A 102 2.42 -1.73 -21.83
N LYS A 103 2.43 -0.70 -22.69
CA LYS A 103 1.44 0.38 -22.72
C LYS A 103 0.07 -0.24 -23.01
N GLN A 104 -0.81 -0.41 -22.00
CA GLN A 104 -2.28 -0.52 -22.16
C GLN A 104 -2.99 -0.70 -20.80
N GLY A 105 -3.36 0.42 -20.15
CA GLY A 105 -4.09 0.45 -18.88
C GLY A 105 -5.56 0.00 -18.92
N GLY A 106 -6.04 -0.60 -20.02
CA GLY A 106 -7.45 -1.02 -20.18
C GLY A 106 -7.69 -2.53 -20.32
N LYS A 107 -6.77 -3.29 -20.94
CA LYS A 107 -7.00 -4.72 -21.26
C LYS A 107 -6.65 -5.69 -20.11
N HIS A 108 -5.75 -5.29 -19.21
CA HIS A 108 -5.31 -6.14 -18.10
C HIS A 108 -6.38 -6.36 -17.02
N MET A 109 -7.37 -5.47 -16.90
CA MET A 109 -8.44 -5.55 -15.90
C MET A 109 -9.48 -6.65 -16.22
N GLN A 110 -9.76 -6.91 -17.50
CA GLN A 110 -10.64 -8.01 -17.96
C GLN A 110 -9.95 -9.39 -17.85
N ALA A 111 -8.63 -9.45 -17.98
CA ALA A 111 -7.86 -10.69 -17.87
C ALA A 111 -7.77 -11.24 -16.43
N ALA A 112 -7.80 -10.36 -15.41
CA ALA A 112 -7.72 -10.76 -14.01
C ALA A 112 -9.08 -11.19 -13.43
N ALA A 113 -10.17 -10.48 -13.78
CA ALA A 113 -11.54 -10.87 -13.44
C ALA A 113 -11.88 -12.27 -13.99
N SER A 114 -11.56 -12.51 -15.27
CA SER A 114 -11.74 -13.82 -15.90
C SER A 114 -10.87 -14.92 -15.29
N ARG A 115 -9.77 -14.60 -14.59
CA ARG A 115 -8.91 -15.61 -13.96
C ARG A 115 -9.45 -16.07 -12.60
N TRP A 116 -10.09 -15.19 -11.83
CA TRP A 116 -10.76 -15.57 -10.58
C TRP A 116 -11.95 -16.48 -10.85
N GLU A 117 -12.71 -16.19 -11.90
CA GLU A 117 -13.84 -17.02 -12.34
C GLU A 117 -13.39 -18.37 -12.92
N ARG A 118 -12.23 -18.41 -13.60
CA ARG A 118 -11.64 -19.65 -14.15
C ARG A 118 -11.03 -20.57 -13.10
N ASP A 119 -10.41 -20.02 -12.05
CA ASP A 119 -9.78 -20.79 -10.96
C ASP A 119 -9.90 -20.05 -9.61
N PRO A 120 -11.08 -20.15 -8.95
CA PRO A 120 -11.34 -19.50 -7.68
C PRO A 120 -10.43 -19.98 -6.55
N ALA A 121 -10.04 -21.26 -6.56
CA ALA A 121 -9.20 -21.85 -5.53
C ALA A 121 -7.78 -21.26 -5.54
N SER A 122 -7.17 -21.13 -6.72
CA SER A 122 -5.86 -20.48 -6.82
C SER A 122 -5.93 -18.98 -6.59
N GLY A 123 -7.05 -18.33 -6.95
CA GLY A 123 -7.32 -16.93 -6.60
C GLY A 123 -7.33 -16.72 -5.08
N ALA A 124 -8.15 -17.49 -4.37
CA ALA A 124 -8.26 -17.46 -2.92
C ALA A 124 -6.91 -17.74 -2.22
N CYS A 125 -6.15 -18.71 -2.73
CA CYS A 125 -4.81 -19.04 -2.25
C CYS A 125 -3.86 -17.83 -2.34
N ARG A 126 -3.79 -17.17 -3.49
CA ARG A 126 -2.93 -15.98 -3.67
C ARG A 126 -3.37 -14.82 -2.78
N ALA A 127 -4.67 -14.57 -2.68
CA ALA A 127 -5.22 -13.53 -1.80
C ALA A 127 -4.86 -13.80 -0.33
N TYR A 128 -5.02 -15.04 0.13
CA TYR A 128 -4.65 -15.44 1.48
C TYR A 128 -3.14 -15.29 1.73
N CYS A 129 -2.28 -15.75 0.82
CA CYS A 129 -0.83 -15.59 0.94
C CYS A 129 -0.41 -14.11 0.98
N ALA A 130 -1.00 -13.27 0.13
CA ALA A 130 -0.73 -11.84 0.11
C ALA A 130 -1.16 -11.16 1.42
N LEU A 131 -2.37 -11.48 1.92
CA LEU A 131 -2.85 -10.98 3.20
C LEU A 131 -1.94 -11.43 4.34
N ARG A 132 -1.56 -12.72 4.37
CA ARG A 132 -0.67 -13.30 5.38
C ARG A 132 0.72 -12.64 5.38
N GLN A 133 1.27 -12.36 4.21
CA GLN A 133 2.53 -11.63 4.08
C GLN A 133 2.42 -10.24 4.70
N GLU A 134 1.40 -9.47 4.33
CA GLU A 134 1.18 -8.11 4.82
C GLU A 134 0.88 -8.09 6.33
N LEU A 135 0.06 -9.04 6.81
CA LEU A 135 -0.23 -9.26 8.22
C LEU A 135 1.05 -9.57 9.02
N GLY A 136 1.92 -10.43 8.49
CA GLY A 136 3.18 -10.81 9.13
C GLY A 136 4.09 -9.60 9.37
N VAL A 137 4.17 -8.69 8.40
CA VAL A 137 4.90 -7.42 8.53
C VAL A 137 4.19 -6.51 9.54
N LEU A 138 2.92 -6.16 9.31
CA LEU A 138 2.19 -5.17 10.10
C LEU A 138 2.03 -5.53 11.58
N ARG A 139 1.93 -6.82 11.91
CA ARG A 139 1.75 -7.27 13.30
C ARG A 139 2.93 -6.87 14.20
N ALA A 140 4.15 -6.84 13.66
CA ALA A 140 5.36 -6.51 14.41
C ALA A 140 5.63 -5.00 14.51
N LEU A 141 4.96 -4.17 13.69
CA LEU A 141 5.26 -2.74 13.60
C LEU A 141 4.44 -1.89 14.58
N ARG A 142 5.13 -0.97 15.25
CA ARG A 142 4.62 -0.02 16.23
C ARG A 142 5.42 1.29 16.12
N HIS A 143 4.94 2.22 15.31
CA HIS A 143 5.60 3.53 15.14
C HIS A 143 4.60 4.63 14.77
N ALA A 144 4.90 5.88 15.14
CA ALA A 144 4.02 7.02 14.90
C ALA A 144 3.77 7.26 13.40
N GLY A 145 4.78 7.04 12.55
CA GLY A 145 4.70 7.17 11.09
C GLY A 145 4.31 5.88 10.35
N VAL A 146 3.81 4.85 11.04
CA VAL A 146 3.34 3.58 10.43
C VAL A 146 1.86 3.39 10.73
N VAL A 147 1.07 3.00 9.73
CA VAL A 147 -0.34 2.68 9.91
C VAL A 147 -0.47 1.38 10.72
N PRO A 148 -1.08 1.39 11.91
CA PRO A 148 -1.21 0.18 12.71
C PRO A 148 -2.29 -0.74 12.14
N LEU A 149 -2.08 -2.05 12.29
CA LEU A 149 -3.14 -3.03 12.08
C LEU A 149 -4.18 -2.93 13.21
N ARG A 150 -5.46 -2.86 12.84
CA ARG A 150 -6.58 -2.94 13.80
C ARG A 150 -7.13 -4.35 13.90
N ALA A 151 -7.42 -4.95 12.75
CA ALA A 151 -8.03 -6.27 12.71
C ALA A 151 -7.82 -6.96 11.36
N VAL A 152 -8.11 -8.26 11.34
CA VAL A 152 -8.18 -9.10 10.15
C VAL A 152 -9.56 -9.75 10.06
N CYS A 153 -10.09 -9.88 8.84
CA CYS A 153 -11.32 -10.61 8.56
C CYS A 153 -11.02 -11.82 7.66
N ALA A 154 -11.58 -12.98 8.00
CA ALA A 154 -11.40 -14.22 7.25
C ALA A 154 -12.32 -14.34 6.03
N ALA A 155 -13.53 -13.81 6.13
CA ALA A 155 -14.57 -14.00 5.12
C ALA A 155 -15.43 -12.73 5.01
N PRO A 156 -15.21 -11.87 3.99
CA PRO A 156 -14.14 -11.92 2.99
C PRO A 156 -12.77 -11.63 3.59
N LEU A 157 -11.70 -12.05 2.89
CA LEU A 157 -10.33 -11.75 3.28
C LEU A 157 -10.07 -10.24 3.27
N ALA A 158 -9.88 -9.64 4.44
CA ALA A 158 -9.63 -8.21 4.57
C ALA A 158 -8.69 -7.86 5.72
N LEU A 159 -7.93 -6.77 5.53
CA LEU A 159 -7.17 -6.09 6.59
C LEU A 159 -7.87 -4.78 6.95
N LEU A 160 -8.01 -4.53 8.24
CA LEU A 160 -8.59 -3.31 8.78
C LEU A 160 -7.50 -2.44 9.39
N THR A 161 -7.42 -1.19 8.95
CA THR A 161 -6.51 -0.17 9.47
C THR A 161 -7.27 1.11 9.79
N PRO A 162 -6.71 2.06 10.57
CA PRO A 162 -7.34 3.36 10.75
C PRO A 162 -7.52 4.09 9.43
N LEU A 163 -8.70 4.71 9.23
CA LEU A 163 -8.96 5.51 8.03
C LEU A 163 -8.26 6.88 8.13
N ALA A 164 -7.41 7.19 7.15
CA ALA A 164 -6.83 8.52 7.01
C ALA A 164 -7.89 9.49 6.45
N PRO A 165 -8.25 10.58 7.17
CA PRO A 165 -9.32 11.49 6.76
C PRO A 165 -9.03 12.23 5.45
N MET A 166 -7.76 12.51 5.14
CA MET A 166 -7.37 13.20 3.90
C MET A 166 -6.97 12.24 2.76
N GLY A 167 -7.03 10.93 3.00
CA GLY A 167 -6.63 9.93 2.00
C GLY A 167 -5.11 9.83 1.85
N ALA A 168 -4.67 9.45 0.65
CA ALA A 168 -3.27 9.32 0.29
C ALA A 168 -2.68 10.65 -0.20
N LEU A 169 -1.35 10.78 -0.09
CA LEU A 169 -0.62 12.02 -0.33
C LEU A 169 -0.68 12.42 -1.81
N ASP A 170 -0.72 11.48 -2.75
CA ASP A 170 -0.87 11.76 -4.19
C ASP A 170 -2.11 12.64 -4.47
N GLY A 171 -3.25 12.30 -3.85
CA GLY A 171 -4.48 13.07 -3.96
C GLY A 171 -4.36 14.47 -3.36
N VAL A 172 -3.62 14.60 -2.24
CA VAL A 172 -3.32 15.90 -1.62
C VAL A 172 -2.41 16.74 -2.52
N LEU A 173 -1.32 16.17 -3.04
CA LEU A 173 -0.40 16.86 -3.95
C LEU A 173 -1.10 17.29 -5.24
N LEU A 174 -2.02 16.48 -5.75
CA LEU A 174 -2.86 16.83 -6.90
C LEU A 174 -3.74 18.05 -6.62
N GLN A 175 -4.32 18.18 -5.42
CA GLN A 175 -5.08 19.38 -5.04
C GLN A 175 -4.21 20.64 -5.10
N TYR A 176 -2.98 20.58 -4.57
CA TYR A 176 -2.02 21.67 -4.68
C TYR A 176 -1.70 22.02 -6.14
N ARG A 177 -1.42 21.01 -6.97
CA ARG A 177 -1.13 21.18 -8.40
C ARG A 177 -2.29 21.81 -9.15
N SER A 178 -3.52 21.39 -8.86
CA SER A 178 -4.73 21.80 -9.59
C SER A 178 -5.03 23.30 -9.48
N VAL A 179 -4.64 23.93 -8.38
CA VAL A 179 -4.84 25.37 -8.14
C VAL A 179 -3.55 26.18 -8.32
N GLY A 180 -2.47 25.56 -8.82
CA GLY A 180 -1.17 26.20 -8.98
C GLY A 180 -0.47 26.58 -7.67
N SER A 181 -0.90 26.02 -6.54
CA SER A 181 -0.28 26.21 -5.22
C SER A 181 0.95 25.31 -5.06
N ARG A 182 1.67 25.47 -3.95
CA ARG A 182 2.82 24.65 -3.57
C ARG A 182 2.73 24.21 -2.12
N VAL A 183 3.32 23.05 -1.83
CA VAL A 183 3.56 22.65 -0.45
C VAL A 183 4.59 23.61 0.16
N GLY A 184 4.20 24.31 1.24
CA GLY A 184 5.08 25.24 1.94
C GLY A 184 6.34 24.56 2.49
N ALA A 185 7.43 25.32 2.66
CA ALA A 185 8.73 24.81 3.10
C ALA A 185 8.63 24.06 4.44
N ARG A 186 7.92 24.63 5.41
CA ARG A 186 7.74 24.02 6.73
C ARG A 186 6.87 22.77 6.70
N ALA A 187 5.80 22.78 5.89
CA ALA A 187 4.94 21.61 5.71
C ALA A 187 5.70 20.46 5.04
N GLY A 188 6.40 20.75 3.94
CA GLY A 188 7.21 19.79 3.18
C GLY A 188 8.32 19.17 4.04
N ARG A 189 9.06 20.00 4.79
CA ARG A 189 10.09 19.52 5.72
C ARG A 189 9.53 18.56 6.77
N ARG A 190 8.39 18.90 7.37
CA ARG A 190 7.76 18.06 8.39
C ARG A 190 7.22 16.74 7.82
N LEU A 191 6.67 16.77 6.62
CA LEU A 191 6.24 15.57 5.88
C LEU A 191 7.43 14.64 5.63
N VAL A 192 8.49 15.16 5.01
CA VAL A 192 9.69 14.39 4.63
C VAL A 192 10.38 13.82 5.86
N LEU A 193 10.48 14.59 6.95
CA LEU A 193 11.06 14.12 8.21
C LEU A 193 10.24 12.96 8.82
N GLN A 194 8.90 13.04 8.79
CA GLN A 194 8.07 11.95 9.30
C GLN A 194 8.21 10.67 8.45
N VAL A 195 8.32 10.81 7.13
CA VAL A 195 8.60 9.67 6.24
C VAL A 195 9.97 9.08 6.53
N ALA A 196 11.00 9.91 6.67
CA ALA A 196 12.36 9.46 6.96
C ALA A 196 12.43 8.67 8.27
N ARG A 197 11.81 9.18 9.34
CA ARG A 197 11.71 8.48 10.64
C ARG A 197 10.94 7.16 10.55
N ALA A 198 9.90 7.11 9.72
CA ALA A 198 9.16 5.86 9.50
C ALA A 198 10.02 4.82 8.78
N ILE A 199 10.76 5.23 7.73
CA ILE A 199 11.67 4.34 7.00
C ILE A 199 12.82 3.86 7.89
N GLU A 200 13.44 4.76 8.67
CA GLU A 200 14.47 4.42 9.65
C GLU A 200 13.97 3.35 10.64
N TYR A 201 12.76 3.53 11.17
CA TYR A 201 12.13 2.54 12.05
C TYR A 201 11.93 1.18 11.36
N LEU A 202 11.48 1.16 10.10
CA LEU A 202 11.31 -0.08 9.33
C LEU A 202 12.65 -0.79 9.14
N HIS A 203 13.70 -0.04 8.79
CA HIS A 203 15.05 -0.57 8.58
C HIS A 203 15.65 -1.14 9.87
N ALA A 204 15.47 -0.45 11.00
CA ALA A 204 15.84 -0.96 12.33
C ALA A 204 15.09 -2.26 12.68
N SER A 205 13.87 -2.42 12.18
CA SER A 205 13.05 -3.64 12.31
C SER A 205 13.33 -4.67 11.19
N ARG A 206 14.42 -4.51 10.44
CA ARG A 206 14.83 -5.36 9.29
C ARG A 206 13.77 -5.47 8.20
N THR A 207 12.90 -4.48 8.06
CA THR A 207 11.85 -4.44 7.05
C THR A 207 12.27 -3.52 5.91
N VAL A 208 12.41 -4.08 4.70
CA VAL A 208 12.57 -3.31 3.47
C VAL A 208 11.18 -3.01 2.91
N TYR A 209 10.87 -1.73 2.72
CA TYR A 209 9.52 -1.27 2.40
C TYR A 209 9.14 -1.54 0.94
N ARG A 210 10.04 -1.23 0.00
CA ARG A 210 10.01 -1.52 -1.45
C ARG A 210 8.92 -0.84 -2.28
N ASP A 211 8.06 -0.03 -1.70
CA ASP A 211 7.01 0.70 -2.44
C ASP A 211 6.80 2.11 -1.89
N LEU A 212 7.89 2.84 -1.60
CA LEU A 212 7.78 4.23 -1.16
C LEU A 212 7.41 5.14 -2.32
N LYS A 213 6.20 5.71 -2.24
CA LYS A 213 5.60 6.66 -3.18
C LYS A 213 4.43 7.36 -2.51
N SER A 214 3.95 8.47 -3.09
CA SER A 214 2.91 9.29 -2.46
C SER A 214 1.58 8.56 -2.27
N GLU A 215 1.22 7.60 -3.12
CA GLU A 215 0.00 6.79 -2.98
C GLU A 215 0.00 5.92 -1.71
N ASN A 216 1.19 5.60 -1.20
CA ASN A 216 1.40 4.77 -0.01
C ASN A 216 1.71 5.62 1.25
N VAL A 217 1.69 6.95 1.14
CA VAL A 217 1.79 7.87 2.28
C VAL A 217 0.39 8.40 2.60
N LEU A 218 -0.18 7.98 3.73
CA LEU A 218 -1.51 8.37 4.16
C LEU A 218 -1.47 9.64 5.03
N VAL A 219 -2.43 10.54 4.82
CA VAL A 219 -2.46 11.87 5.43
C VAL A 219 -3.60 11.98 6.44
N TRP A 220 -3.25 12.31 7.68
CA TRP A 220 -4.19 12.62 8.75
C TRP A 220 -4.45 14.10 8.91
N ALA A 221 -3.41 14.90 8.72
CA ALA A 221 -3.49 16.36 8.77
C ALA A 221 -2.39 16.94 7.89
N MET A 222 -2.73 17.95 7.12
CA MET A 222 -1.83 18.80 6.34
C MET A 222 -2.61 20.07 5.97
N PRO A 223 -1.96 21.26 5.88
CA PRO A 223 -2.63 22.44 5.36
C PRO A 223 -3.23 22.17 3.97
N THR A 224 -4.42 22.69 3.72
CA THR A 224 -4.99 22.72 2.37
C THR A 224 -4.26 23.77 1.50
N PRO A 225 -4.40 23.74 0.17
CA PRO A 225 -3.80 24.77 -0.69
C PRO A 225 -4.16 26.21 -0.30
N GLN A 226 -5.37 26.42 0.23
CA GLN A 226 -5.88 27.71 0.69
C GLN A 226 -5.25 28.15 2.02
N GLU A 227 -4.94 27.19 2.90
CA GLU A 227 -4.34 27.45 4.21
C GLU A 227 -2.81 27.50 4.16
N ALA A 228 -2.19 27.01 3.09
CA ALA A 228 -0.74 26.82 2.99
C ALA A 228 0.05 28.10 3.27
N ALA A 229 -0.36 29.24 2.71
CA ALA A 229 0.30 30.53 2.93
C ALA A 229 0.20 30.98 4.39
N ALA A 230 -0.99 30.87 4.99
CA ALA A 230 -1.21 31.23 6.39
C ALA A 230 -0.45 30.30 7.35
N ALA A 231 -0.40 29.00 7.04
CA ALA A 231 0.35 28.01 7.82
C ALA A 231 1.86 28.27 7.79
N GLU A 232 2.40 28.71 6.64
CA GLU A 232 3.82 29.03 6.51
C GLU A 232 4.22 30.25 7.34
N LEU A 233 3.36 31.28 7.36
CA LEU A 233 3.54 32.51 8.12
C LEU A 233 3.25 32.37 9.62
N SER A 234 2.53 31.32 10.03
CA SER A 234 2.16 31.10 11.43
C SER A 234 3.40 30.85 12.30
N PRO A 235 3.52 31.45 13.50
CA PRO A 235 4.60 31.11 14.42
C PRO A 235 4.48 29.68 14.97
N ASN A 236 3.28 29.10 14.96
CA ASN A 236 3.02 27.77 15.49
C ASN A 236 3.59 26.66 14.59
N PRO A 237 3.89 25.47 15.14
CA PRO A 237 4.27 24.32 14.32
C PRO A 237 3.19 23.96 13.30
N VAL A 238 3.58 23.81 12.03
CA VAL A 238 2.66 23.40 10.97
C VAL A 238 2.11 22.00 11.28
N ASN A 239 0.78 21.86 11.24
CA ASN A 239 0.13 20.58 11.50
C ASN A 239 0.23 19.65 10.28
N VAL A 240 1.28 18.81 10.29
CA VAL A 240 1.43 17.70 9.36
C VAL A 240 1.47 16.40 10.17
N HIS A 241 0.66 15.43 9.80
CA HIS A 241 0.66 14.09 10.36
C HIS A 241 0.43 13.06 9.24
N ILE A 242 1.46 12.29 8.93
CA ILE A 242 1.43 11.25 7.90
C ILE A 242 1.76 9.88 8.49
N LYS A 243 1.37 8.83 7.79
CA LYS A 243 1.79 7.46 8.09
C LYS A 243 1.97 6.66 6.81
N LEU A 244 2.97 5.78 6.78
CA LEU A 244 3.16 4.81 5.71
C LEU A 244 2.11 3.70 5.81
N GLY A 245 1.52 3.35 4.66
CA GLY A 245 0.53 2.28 4.53
C GLY A 245 0.78 1.45 3.27
N ASP A 246 0.11 0.30 3.16
CA ASP A 246 0.34 -0.71 2.12
C ASP A 246 1.71 -1.39 2.22
N TYR A 247 1.74 -2.53 2.89
CA TYR A 247 2.94 -3.35 3.09
C TYR A 247 2.88 -4.63 2.23
N GLY A 248 2.03 -4.64 1.20
CA GLY A 248 1.74 -5.84 0.40
C GLY A 248 2.95 -6.39 -0.37
N ILE A 249 3.97 -5.56 -0.62
CA ILE A 249 5.28 -6.00 -1.13
C ILE A 249 6.42 -5.69 -0.18
N SER A 250 6.20 -5.31 1.07
CA SER A 250 7.32 -5.20 2.02
C SER A 250 7.84 -6.58 2.40
N ARG A 251 9.09 -6.65 2.83
CA ARG A 251 9.74 -7.90 3.28
C ARG A 251 10.58 -7.67 4.51
N ILE A 252 10.54 -8.65 5.41
CA ILE A 252 11.57 -8.80 6.44
C ILE A 252 12.80 -9.38 5.75
N ALA A 253 13.90 -8.64 5.73
CA ALA A 253 15.14 -9.04 5.08
C ALA A 253 16.11 -9.68 6.10
N PRO A 254 16.72 -10.82 5.76
CA PRO A 254 17.86 -11.34 6.51
C PRO A 254 19.09 -10.41 6.31
N PRO A 255 20.16 -10.59 7.11
CA PRO A 255 21.39 -9.80 6.97
C PRO A 255 22.05 -9.87 5.58
N SER A 256 21.82 -10.95 4.82
CA SER A 256 22.31 -11.10 3.44
C SER A 256 21.54 -10.25 2.42
N GLY A 257 20.46 -9.57 2.82
CA GLY A 257 19.59 -8.83 1.92
C GLY A 257 18.38 -9.66 1.46
N THR A 258 17.62 -9.11 0.53
CA THR A 258 16.41 -9.74 0.00
C THR A 258 16.41 -9.73 -1.51
N LYS A 259 15.64 -10.64 -2.10
CA LYS A 259 15.42 -10.73 -3.55
C LYS A 259 13.99 -10.36 -3.90
N GLY A 260 13.70 -10.32 -5.19
CA GLY A 260 12.37 -10.25 -5.78
C GLY A 260 12.10 -8.91 -6.44
N PHE A 261 11.39 -8.97 -7.56
CA PHE A 261 10.93 -7.80 -8.28
C PHE A 261 9.70 -7.18 -7.61
N GLY A 262 9.73 -5.87 -7.40
CA GLY A 262 8.63 -5.12 -6.80
C GLY A 262 8.97 -3.64 -6.66
N GLY A 263 7.94 -2.81 -6.70
CA GLY A 263 8.01 -1.35 -6.64
C GLY A 263 7.28 -0.73 -7.81
N THR A 264 7.18 0.60 -7.79
CA THR A 264 6.49 1.39 -8.81
C THR A 264 7.51 2.01 -9.76
N GLU A 265 7.21 2.01 -11.06
CA GLU A 265 8.06 2.62 -12.08
C GLU A 265 8.31 4.11 -11.75
N GLY A 266 9.53 4.59 -11.97
CA GLY A 266 9.97 5.93 -11.56
C GLY A 266 10.42 6.04 -10.10
N PHE A 267 9.98 5.15 -9.20
CA PHE A 267 10.42 5.09 -7.80
C PHE A 267 11.37 3.94 -7.51
N MET A 268 11.43 2.93 -8.38
CA MET A 268 12.23 1.72 -8.21
C MET A 268 13.73 2.00 -8.37
N ALA A 269 14.53 1.47 -7.46
CA ALA A 269 15.98 1.60 -7.47
C ALA A 269 16.62 0.81 -8.64
N PRO A 270 17.72 1.31 -9.23
CA PRO A 270 18.36 0.72 -10.41
C PRO A 270 18.84 -0.72 -10.17
N GLU A 271 19.29 -1.06 -8.96
CA GLU A 271 19.73 -2.41 -8.58
C GLU A 271 18.60 -3.44 -8.63
N ILE A 272 17.35 -3.06 -8.33
CA ILE A 272 16.19 -3.95 -8.52
C ILE A 272 15.93 -4.15 -10.02
N MET A 273 16.01 -3.06 -10.80
CA MET A 273 15.68 -3.07 -12.23
C MET A 273 16.70 -3.81 -13.09
N ARG A 274 17.99 -3.65 -12.78
CA ARG A 274 19.13 -4.22 -13.53
C ARG A 274 19.08 -5.74 -13.54
N TYR A 275 18.78 -6.33 -12.39
CA TYR A 275 18.77 -7.78 -12.21
C TYR A 275 17.36 -8.37 -12.16
N ASN A 276 16.33 -7.58 -12.51
CA ASN A 276 14.93 -7.99 -12.44
C ASN A 276 14.54 -8.58 -11.05
N GLY A 277 15.20 -8.10 -9.99
CA GLY A 277 15.05 -8.60 -8.63
C GLY A 277 15.62 -10.00 -8.37
N GLU A 278 16.47 -10.55 -9.23
CA GLU A 278 17.09 -11.88 -9.04
C GLU A 278 18.35 -11.84 -8.15
N GLU A 279 18.99 -10.67 -8.06
CA GLU A 279 20.10 -10.40 -7.15
C GLU A 279 19.62 -9.88 -5.79
N GLU A 280 20.47 -10.06 -4.77
CA GLU A 280 20.21 -9.57 -3.43
C GLU A 280 20.41 -8.06 -3.38
N TYR A 281 19.46 -7.38 -2.75
CA TYR A 281 19.54 -5.96 -2.43
C TYR A 281 19.14 -5.73 -0.99
N ASN A 282 19.52 -4.57 -0.46
CA ASN A 282 19.29 -4.21 0.93
C ASN A 282 18.28 -3.05 1.04
N GLU A 283 18.19 -2.46 2.22
CA GLU A 283 17.25 -1.38 2.54
C GLU A 283 17.52 -0.07 1.79
N LYS A 284 18.67 0.08 1.11
CA LYS A 284 19.02 1.29 0.33
C LYS A 284 18.12 1.52 -0.87
N VAL A 285 17.39 0.50 -1.32
CA VAL A 285 16.35 0.67 -2.34
C VAL A 285 15.28 1.67 -1.88
N ASP A 286 14.97 1.70 -0.57
CA ASP A 286 14.01 2.66 -0.01
C ASP A 286 14.58 4.08 0.05
N CYS A 287 15.91 4.23 0.16
CA CYS A 287 16.57 5.55 0.08
C CYS A 287 16.46 6.15 -1.33
N PHE A 288 16.55 5.31 -2.37
CA PHE A 288 16.31 5.76 -3.74
C PHE A 288 14.86 6.24 -3.92
N SER A 289 13.89 5.41 -3.50
CA SER A 289 12.47 5.75 -3.58
C SER A 289 12.12 6.98 -2.74
N PHE A 290 12.80 7.20 -1.61
CA PHE A 290 12.67 8.41 -0.80
C PHE A 290 13.10 9.67 -1.56
N GLY A 291 14.19 9.61 -2.32
CA GLY A 291 14.60 10.71 -3.21
C GLY A 291 13.57 11.02 -4.29
N MET A 292 12.90 9.99 -4.82
CA MET A 292 11.83 10.14 -5.81
C MET A 292 10.54 10.73 -5.19
N LEU A 293 10.18 10.32 -3.98
CA LEU A 293 9.09 10.95 -3.23
C LEU A 293 9.40 12.41 -2.91
N LEU A 294 10.64 12.72 -2.54
CA LEU A 294 11.08 14.08 -2.28
C LEU A 294 10.93 14.95 -3.54
N TYR A 295 11.34 14.44 -4.70
CA TYR A 295 11.12 15.08 -5.99
C TYR A 295 9.63 15.39 -6.21
N GLU A 296 8.75 14.43 -5.96
CA GLU A 296 7.32 14.59 -6.15
C GLU A 296 6.71 15.65 -5.23
N VAL A 297 7.07 15.64 -3.95
CA VAL A 297 6.59 16.65 -2.98
C VAL A 297 7.02 18.06 -3.38
N LEU A 298 8.24 18.20 -3.89
CA LEU A 298 8.81 19.49 -4.28
C LEU A 298 8.22 20.05 -5.58
N THR A 299 7.97 19.17 -6.55
CA THR A 299 7.60 19.56 -7.91
C THR A 299 6.10 19.42 -8.18
N LEU A 300 5.39 18.66 -7.35
CA LEU A 300 4.02 18.17 -7.57
C LEU A 300 3.90 17.35 -8.86
N ARG A 301 5.00 16.77 -9.32
CA ARG A 301 5.09 15.97 -10.53
C ARG A 301 5.61 14.58 -10.21
N GLN A 302 5.10 13.60 -10.92
CA GLN A 302 5.57 12.23 -10.78
C GLN A 302 7.04 12.15 -11.29
N PRO A 303 7.90 11.35 -10.64
CA PRO A 303 9.25 11.10 -11.13
C PRO A 303 9.21 10.61 -12.57
N PHE A 304 9.99 11.23 -13.46
CA PHE A 304 10.02 10.91 -14.88
C PHE A 304 8.67 11.07 -15.62
N GLU A 305 7.77 11.94 -15.15
CA GLU A 305 6.52 12.27 -15.84
C GLU A 305 6.78 12.65 -17.32
N GLY A 306 6.18 11.88 -18.25
CA GLY A 306 6.33 12.08 -19.69
C GLY A 306 7.50 11.34 -20.36
N HIS A 307 8.30 10.57 -19.62
CA HIS A 307 9.34 9.71 -20.21
C HIS A 307 8.76 8.37 -20.70
N GLU A 308 9.17 7.91 -21.88
CA GLU A 308 8.69 6.65 -22.46
C GLU A 308 9.48 5.40 -22.01
N ALA A 309 10.75 5.58 -21.60
CA ALA A 309 11.69 4.51 -21.25
C ALA A 309 12.32 4.79 -19.88
N VAL A 310 11.49 4.80 -18.83
CA VAL A 310 11.90 5.19 -17.47
C VAL A 310 12.96 4.23 -16.93
N LYS A 311 12.79 2.93 -17.16
CA LYS A 311 13.74 1.89 -16.72
C LYS A 311 15.13 2.14 -17.28
N GLU A 312 15.23 2.30 -18.60
CA GLU A 312 16.49 2.52 -19.30
C GLU A 312 17.14 3.83 -18.83
N ALA A 313 16.36 4.91 -18.74
CA ALA A 313 16.86 6.19 -18.25
C ALA A 313 17.43 6.09 -16.82
N VAL A 314 16.75 5.40 -15.90
CA VAL A 314 17.23 5.20 -14.52
C VAL A 314 18.52 4.39 -14.49
N LEU A 315 18.61 3.34 -15.30
CA LEU A 315 19.79 2.47 -15.41
C LEU A 315 21.00 3.20 -16.02
N ASP A 316 20.75 4.16 -16.92
CA ASP A 316 21.77 5.03 -17.53
C ASP A 316 22.16 6.20 -16.61
N GLY A 317 21.61 6.26 -15.39
CA GLY A 317 21.95 7.27 -14.38
C GLY A 317 21.14 8.56 -14.48
N ALA A 318 20.16 8.65 -15.38
CA ALA A 318 19.27 9.81 -15.44
C ALA A 318 18.50 10.00 -14.14
N ARG A 319 18.26 11.25 -13.76
CA ARG A 319 17.45 11.63 -12.60
C ARG A 319 16.46 12.72 -12.99
N PRO A 320 15.27 12.78 -12.37
CA PRO A 320 14.31 13.84 -12.66
C PRO A 320 14.90 15.22 -12.35
N ALA A 321 14.77 16.15 -13.29
CA ALA A 321 15.35 17.48 -13.15
C ALA A 321 14.59 18.34 -12.13
N LEU A 322 15.29 18.84 -11.12
CA LEU A 322 14.80 19.89 -10.22
C LEU A 322 14.99 21.25 -10.92
N ASN A 323 13.92 22.03 -11.07
CA ASN A 323 14.07 23.39 -11.58
C ASN A 323 14.66 24.30 -10.48
N ALA A 324 15.34 25.38 -10.89
CA ALA A 324 16.08 26.29 -9.98
C ALA A 324 15.24 26.92 -8.84
N ARG A 325 13.90 26.86 -8.92
CA ARG A 325 12.98 27.37 -7.88
C ARG A 325 12.79 26.40 -6.70
N VAL A 326 13.30 25.17 -6.78
CA VAL A 326 13.15 24.12 -5.76
C VAL A 326 14.28 24.15 -4.72
N SER A 327 15.41 24.81 -5.01
CA SER A 327 16.62 24.77 -4.17
C SER A 327 16.48 25.38 -2.77
N VAL A 328 15.38 26.08 -2.45
CA VAL A 328 15.28 26.85 -1.18
C VAL A 328 14.68 26.04 -0.02
N MET A 329 14.08 24.86 -0.25
CA MET A 329 13.43 24.11 0.83
C MET A 329 14.40 23.35 1.77
N PHE A 330 15.65 23.10 1.34
CA PHE A 330 16.58 22.19 2.02
C PHE A 330 18.04 22.68 2.13
N VAL A 331 18.37 23.94 1.83
CA VAL A 331 19.76 24.44 2.00
C VAL A 331 20.16 24.56 3.47
N ASP A 332 19.21 24.71 4.40
CA ASP A 332 19.44 24.66 5.85
C ASP A 332 18.96 23.34 6.46
N VAL A 333 19.58 22.22 6.05
CA VAL A 333 19.48 20.94 6.76
C VAL A 333 20.73 20.80 7.62
N ASP A 334 20.85 21.68 8.61
CA ASP A 334 21.62 21.34 9.81
C ASP A 334 20.80 20.29 10.57
N LEU A 335 21.13 19.02 10.32
CA LEU A 335 20.72 17.89 11.15
C LEU A 335 21.46 18.03 12.49
N GLN A 336 20.91 18.84 13.39
CA GLN A 336 21.17 18.73 14.83
C GLN A 336 20.18 17.77 15.48
#